data_AF-A0A933FUR8-F1
#
_entry.id   AF-A0A933FUR8-F1
#
_cell.length_a   1.000
_cell.length_b   1.000
_cell.length_c   1.000
_cell.angle_alpha   90.00
_cell.angle_beta   90.00
_cell.angle_gamma   90.00
#
_symmetry.space_group_name_H-M   'P 1'
#
loop_
_entity.id
_entity.type
_entity.pdbx_description
1 polymer ?
#
loop_
_entity_poly.entity_id
_entity_poly.type
_entity_poly.pdbx_seq_one_letter_code
_entity_poly.pdbx_strand_id
1 'polypeptide(L)'
;ESPRERELVAVVRAFRMIGQPQVLPPGTPRDRAQILQEAMRKTFQDPEFYKEYKKLTGDETVPLMPEELESAIKNLPREPEVIERLKKLAGPDALPPR
;
A
#
# COMPACT_ATOMS: atom_id res chain seq x y z
N GLU A 1 23.57 11.38 1.71
CA GLU A 1 22.57 10.43 1.16
C GLU A 1 22.39 10.69 -0.31
N SER A 2 22.52 9.64 -1.12
CA SER A 2 22.24 9.72 -2.56
C SER A 2 20.73 9.92 -2.78
N PRO A 3 20.29 10.69 -3.79
CA PRO A 3 18.87 10.80 -4.16
C PRO A 3 18.16 9.44 -4.26
N ARG A 4 18.87 8.40 -4.73
CA ARG A 4 18.36 7.03 -4.89
C ARG A 4 18.12 6.29 -3.58
N GLU A 5 18.92 6.56 -2.55
CA GLU A 5 18.72 5.96 -1.22
C GLU A 5 17.44 6.52 -0.59
N ARG A 6 17.15 7.81 -0.84
CA ARG A 6 15.91 8.46 -0.39
C ARG A 6 14.68 7.87 -1.07
N GLU A 7 14.74 7.62 -2.38
CA GLU A 7 13.67 6.94 -3.13
C GLU A 7 13.43 5.52 -2.60
N LEU A 8 14.48 4.75 -2.36
CA LEU A 8 14.36 3.41 -1.82
C LEU A 8 13.74 3.41 -0.41
N VAL A 9 14.17 4.33 0.46
CA VAL A 9 13.56 4.51 1.79
C VAL A 9 12.08 4.93 1.67
N ALA A 10 11.76 5.81 0.71
CA ALA A 10 10.38 6.23 0.46
C ALA A 10 9.50 5.05 0.04
N VAL A 11 9.98 4.18 -0.86
CA VAL A 11 9.27 2.96 -1.27
C VAL A 11 9.02 2.05 -0.07
N VAL A 12 10.06 1.74 0.72
CA VAL A 12 9.92 0.86 1.90
C VAL A 12 8.93 1.43 2.92
N ARG A 13 8.94 2.75 3.15
CA ARG A 13 7.97 3.41 4.04
C ARG A 13 6.54 3.32 3.49
N ALA A 14 6.37 3.58 2.20
CA ALA A 14 5.07 3.49 1.56
C ALA A 14 4.49 2.07 1.62
N PHE A 15 5.29 1.01 1.41
CA PHE A 15 4.84 -0.38 1.60
C PHE A 15 4.35 -0.66 3.02
N ARG A 16 5.07 -0.17 4.05
CA ARG A 16 4.63 -0.33 5.44
C ARG A 16 3.34 0.45 5.75
N MET A 17 3.19 1.64 5.19
CA MET A 17 2.01 2.49 5.39
C MET A 17 0.78 1.93 4.66
N ILE A 18 0.95 1.45 3.43
CA ILE A 18 -0.13 0.90 2.61
C ILE A 18 -0.61 -0.45 3.17
N GLY A 19 0.28 -1.21 3.83
CA GLY A 19 -0.07 -2.48 4.46
C GLY A 19 -0.50 -3.51 3.42
N GLN A 20 -1.76 -3.95 3.49
CA GLN A 20 -2.35 -4.93 2.59
C GLN A 20 -3.38 -4.27 1.66
N PRO A 21 -2.96 -3.74 0.50
CA PRO A 21 -3.84 -2.98 -0.37
C PRO A 21 -4.85 -3.89 -1.08
N GLN A 22 -6.10 -3.44 -1.18
CA GLN A 22 -7.10 -4.04 -2.06
C GLN A 22 -6.95 -3.42 -3.45
N VAL A 23 -6.52 -4.23 -4.43
CA VAL A 23 -6.25 -3.78 -5.81
C VAL A 23 -7.03 -4.62 -6.82
N LEU A 24 -7.46 -3.99 -7.90
CA LEU A 24 -8.20 -4.63 -8.99
C LEU A 24 -7.26 -4.90 -10.18
N PRO A 25 -7.55 -5.94 -10.99
CA PRO A 25 -6.78 -6.20 -12.20
C PRO A 25 -6.79 -5.01 -13.17
N PRO A 26 -5.70 -4.82 -13.95
CA PRO A 26 -5.67 -3.82 -15.00
C PRO A 26 -6.79 -4.07 -16.02
N GLY A 27 -7.43 -2.99 -16.48
CA GLY A 27 -8.54 -3.07 -17.43
C GLY A 27 -9.92 -3.26 -16.78
N THR A 28 -10.01 -3.26 -15.44
CA THR A 28 -11.31 -3.23 -14.75
C THR A 28 -12.10 -1.97 -15.17
N PRO A 29 -13.36 -2.08 -15.64
CA PRO A 29 -14.18 -0.93 -16.00
C PRO A 29 -14.34 0.06 -14.84
N ARG A 30 -14.28 1.36 -15.16
CA ARG A 30 -14.25 2.44 -14.15
C ARG A 30 -15.51 2.47 -13.28
N ASP A 31 -16.67 2.24 -13.87
CA ASP A 31 -17.95 2.14 -13.17
C ASP A 31 -17.93 1.03 -12.11
N ARG A 32 -17.33 -0.13 -12.43
CA ARG A 32 -17.18 -1.25 -11.50
C ARG A 32 -16.19 -0.94 -10.39
N ALA A 33 -15.06 -0.31 -10.73
CA ALA A 33 -14.08 0.11 -9.74
C ALA A 33 -14.68 1.12 -8.74
N GLN A 34 -15.48 2.09 -9.21
CA GLN A 34 -16.13 3.09 -8.37
C GLN A 34 -17.11 2.48 -7.36
N ILE A 35 -17.90 1.49 -7.78
CA ILE A 35 -18.81 0.76 -6.87
C ILE A 35 -18.02 0.13 -5.70
N LEU A 36 -16.88 -0.49 -6.00
CA LEU A 36 -16.04 -1.11 -4.97
C LEU A 36 -15.35 -0.08 -4.07
N GLN A 37 -14.89 1.04 -4.64
CA GLN A 37 -14.35 2.16 -3.85
C GLN A 37 -15.41 2.72 -2.88
N GLU A 38 -16.64 2.93 -3.34
CA GLU A 38 -17.74 3.39 -2.48
C GLU A 38 -18.08 2.37 -1.39
N ALA A 39 -18.10 1.08 -1.71
CA ALA A 39 -18.34 0.03 -0.73
C ALA A 39 -17.26 0.04 0.38
N MET A 40 -15.99 0.13 0.00
CA MET A 40 -14.88 0.22 0.95
C MET A 40 -14.96 1.49 1.82
N ARG A 41 -15.35 2.64 1.23
CA ARG A 41 -15.56 3.87 2.02
C ARG A 41 -16.63 3.66 3.09
N LYS A 42 -17.76 3.06 2.72
CA LYS A 42 -18.85 2.78 3.67
C LYS A 42 -18.39 1.84 4.79
N THR A 43 -17.65 0.78 4.46
CA THR A 43 -17.07 -0.14 5.44
C THR A 43 -16.12 0.57 6.41
N PHE A 44 -15.21 1.41 5.90
CA PHE A 44 -14.29 2.17 6.74
C PHE A 44 -14.92 3.36 7.47
N GLN A 45 -16.19 3.66 7.23
CA GLN A 45 -16.94 4.66 8.01
C GLN A 45 -17.88 4.01 9.02
N ASP A 46 -18.00 2.67 9.02
CA ASP A 46 -18.88 1.92 9.90
C ASP A 46 -18.24 1.72 11.29
N PRO A 47 -18.81 2.28 12.37
CA PRO A 47 -18.32 2.07 13.72
C PRO A 47 -18.33 0.60 14.18
N GLU A 48 -19.27 -0.21 13.67
CA GLU A 48 -19.35 -1.64 14.02
C GLU A 48 -18.20 -2.42 13.40
N PHE A 49 -17.76 -2.05 12.19
CA PHE A 49 -16.57 -2.63 11.57
C PHE A 49 -15.34 -2.43 12.45
N TYR A 50 -15.16 -1.23 13.01
CA TYR A 50 -14.02 -0.94 13.90
C TYR A 50 -14.05 -1.74 15.19
N LYS A 51 -15.23 -1.93 15.79
CA LYS A 51 -15.39 -2.76 17.00
C LYS A 51 -15.02 -4.21 16.72
N GLU A 52 -15.55 -4.78 15.65
CA GLU A 52 -15.29 -6.19 15.33
C GLU A 52 -13.83 -6.40 14.89
N TYR A 53 -13.26 -5.46 14.12
CA TYR A 53 -11.84 -5.51 13.78
C TYR A 53 -10.96 -5.51 15.02
N LYS A 54 -11.15 -4.54 15.93
CA LYS A 54 -10.35 -4.44 17.17
C LYS A 54 -10.48 -5.69 18.03
N LYS A 55 -11.66 -6.30 18.07
CA LYS A 55 -11.88 -7.58 18.77
C LYS A 55 -11.13 -8.75 18.13
N LEU A 56 -11.06 -8.81 16.80
CA LEU A 56 -10.41 -9.90 16.06
C LEU A 56 -8.88 -9.77 16.01
N THR A 57 -8.36 -8.55 15.86
CA THR A 57 -6.93 -8.30 15.63
C THR A 57 -6.21 -7.78 16.88
N GLY A 58 -6.94 -7.17 17.82
CA GLY A 58 -6.37 -6.43 18.96
C GLY A 58 -5.90 -5.01 18.61
N ASP A 59 -5.94 -4.63 17.33
CA ASP A 59 -5.39 -3.37 16.82
C ASP A 59 -6.47 -2.36 16.46
N GLU A 60 -6.12 -1.06 16.50
CA GLU A 60 -6.95 0.00 15.95
C GLU A 60 -6.73 0.10 14.44
N THR A 61 -7.82 0.17 13.70
CA THR A 61 -7.75 0.39 12.25
C THR A 61 -7.38 1.84 11.97
N VAL A 62 -6.36 2.05 11.15
CA VAL A 62 -6.11 3.33 10.49
C VAL A 62 -6.19 3.09 8.98
N PRO A 63 -7.41 2.84 8.44
CA PRO A 63 -7.55 2.47 7.05
C PRO A 63 -7.26 3.67 6.15
N LEU A 64 -6.49 3.46 5.09
CA LEU A 64 -6.37 4.45 4.01
C LEU A 64 -7.67 4.45 3.21
N MET A 65 -8.24 5.64 2.98
CA MET A 65 -9.39 5.77 2.11
C MET A 65 -9.01 5.41 0.67
N PRO A 66 -9.97 4.96 -0.16
CA PRO A 66 -9.68 4.51 -1.52
C PRO A 66 -8.85 5.51 -2.36
N GLU A 67 -9.13 6.81 -2.23
CA GLU A 67 -8.40 7.87 -2.95
C GLU A 67 -6.96 8.04 -2.45
N GLU A 68 -6.77 7.94 -1.14
CA GLU A 68 -5.46 8.05 -0.50
C GLU A 68 -4.59 6.86 -0.87
N LEU A 69 -5.18 5.67 -0.91
CA LEU A 69 -4.54 4.45 -1.37
C LEU A 69 -4.14 4.56 -2.85
N GLU A 70 -5.05 5.02 -3.72
CA GLU A 70 -4.78 5.21 -5.14
C GLU A 70 -3.65 6.22 -5.37
N SER A 71 -3.67 7.34 -4.62
CA SER A 71 -2.62 8.36 -4.66
C SER A 71 -1.27 7.81 -4.18
N ALA A 72 -1.25 7.10 -3.06
CA ALA A 72 -0.03 6.50 -2.52
C ALA A 72 0.59 5.50 -3.49
N ILE A 73 -0.22 4.66 -4.15
CA ILE A 73 0.28 3.70 -5.15
C ILE A 73 0.79 4.39 -6.42
N LYS A 74 0.15 5.49 -6.86
CA LYS A 74 0.58 6.25 -8.04
C LYS A 74 1.90 6.98 -7.81
N ASN A 75 2.13 7.48 -6.59
CA ASN A 75 3.32 8.25 -6.23
C ASN A 75 4.52 7.39 -5.82
N LEU A 76 4.36 6.06 -5.76
CA LEU A 76 5.49 5.17 -5.51
C LEU A 76 6.55 5.30 -6.63
N PRO A 77 7.84 5.46 -6.28
CA PRO A 77 8.95 5.35 -7.23
C PRO A 77 8.90 4.00 -7.98
N ARG A 78 9.06 4.04 -9.31
CA ARG A 78 8.95 2.87 -10.22
C ARG A 78 10.17 2.68 -11.12
N GLU A 79 11.26 3.34 -10.79
CA GLU A 79 12.52 3.28 -11.51
C GLU A 79 13.06 1.83 -11.43
N PRO A 80 13.43 1.21 -12.57
CA PRO A 80 13.85 -0.18 -12.60
C PRO A 80 14.98 -0.49 -11.60
N GLU A 81 15.96 0.40 -11.47
CA GLU A 81 17.10 0.23 -10.55
C GLU A 81 16.68 0.28 -9.07
N VAL A 82 15.70 1.11 -8.71
CA VAL A 82 15.15 1.17 -7.34
C VAL A 82 14.38 -0.11 -7.04
N ILE A 83 13.61 -0.61 -8.01
CA ILE A 83 12.88 -1.88 -7.89
C ILE A 83 13.85 -3.06 -7.74
N GLU A 84 14.95 -3.10 -8.51
CA GLU A 84 15.95 -4.17 -8.39
C GLU A 84 16.62 -4.18 -7.02
N ARG A 85 16.97 -3.01 -6.47
CA ARG A 85 17.50 -2.91 -5.11
C ARG A 85 16.48 -3.34 -4.07
N LEU A 86 15.22 -2.92 -4.21
CA LEU A 86 14.14 -3.37 -3.33
C LEU A 86 14.01 -4.89 -3.36
N LYS A 87 14.03 -5.51 -4.55
CA LYS A 87 13.96 -6.98 -4.70
C LYS A 87 15.13 -7.67 -4.01
N LYS A 88 16.35 -7.16 -4.11
CA LYS A 88 17.52 -7.70 -3.38
C LYS A 88 17.38 -7.56 -1.86
N LEU A 89 16.75 -6.50 -1.37
CA LEU A 89 16.53 -6.29 0.06
C LEU A 89 15.38 -7.12 0.64
N ALA A 90 14.32 -7.34 -0.14
CA ALA A 90 13.13 -8.07 0.27
C ALA A 90 13.19 -9.57 -0.09
N GLY A 91 14.12 -9.96 -0.96
CA GLY A 91 14.32 -11.32 -1.42
C GLY A 91 15.26 -12.14 -0.52
N PRO A 92 15.43 -13.43 -0.84
CA PRO A 92 16.28 -14.34 -0.08
C PRO A 92 17.79 -14.18 -0.39
N ASP A 93 18.15 -13.34 -1.36
CA ASP A 93 19.53 -13.17 -1.82
C ASP A 93 20.43 -12.50 -0.77
N ALA A 94 21.74 -12.75 -0.86
CA ALA A 94 22.71 -12.09 0.00
C ALA A 94 22.67 -10.56 -0.19
N LEU A 95 22.68 -9.83 0.91
CA LEU A 95 22.71 -8.37 0.89
C LEU A 95 24.00 -7.89 0.21
N PRO A 96 23.93 -6.82 -0.61
CA PRO A 96 25.12 -6.24 -1.20
C PRO A 96 26.08 -5.72 -0.12
N PRO A 97 27.41 -5.82 -0.33
CA PRO A 97 28.39 -5.22 0.57
C PRO A 97 28.15 -3.71 0.66
N ARG A 98 28.42 -3.15 1.85
CA ARG A 98 28.28 -1.72 2.14
C ARG A 98 29.25 -0.87 1.35
#